data_AF-A0A428Z3X0-F1
#
_entry.id   AF-A0A428Z3X0-F1
#
_cell.length_a   1.000
_cell.length_b   1.000
_cell.length_c   1.000
_cell.angle_alpha   90.00
_cell.angle_beta   90.00
_cell.angle_gamma   90.00
#
_symmetry.space_group_name_H-M   'P 1'
#
loop_
_entity.id
_entity.type
_entity.pdbx_description
1 polymer ?
#
loop_
_entity_poly.entity_id
_entity_poly.type
_entity_poly.pdbx_seq_one_letter_code
_entity_poly.pdbx_strand_id
1 'polypeptide(L)'
;VFNGGAWLTIEGRRVDVHYRDLDVVERELAEAEEGRFRVEPLLFHLAGIPSYLVVAELAINQVLRGELPTPAHYPQKLRRTAGERWYGTAQATLAYAKANHAPAARLTEVAGALATAAVQTGHAVLAGRGEWVTNEKRLLERAGLRGVDEILGTLRPQPAALLRAVTDAETLFDESRASQLRS
;
A
#
# COMPACT_ATOMS: atom_id res chain seq x y z
N VAL A 1 -9.43 -7.49 9.09
CA VAL A 1 -8.52 -8.67 9.00
C VAL A 1 -7.70 -8.95 10.27
N PHE A 2 -7.79 -8.11 11.31
CA PHE A 2 -7.12 -8.34 12.59
C PHE A 2 -8.07 -8.96 13.62
N ASN A 3 -7.67 -10.06 14.27
CA ASN A 3 -8.45 -10.74 15.31
C ASN A 3 -7.83 -10.56 16.71
N GLY A 4 -7.13 -9.45 16.94
CA GLY A 4 -6.39 -9.18 18.17
C GLY A 4 -4.98 -9.73 18.16
N GLY A 5 -4.30 -9.62 19.30
CA GLY A 5 -2.89 -9.94 19.43
C GLY A 5 -2.29 -9.44 20.73
N ALA A 6 -0.96 -9.51 20.83
CA ALA A 6 -0.21 -9.01 21.96
C ALA A 6 1.19 -8.55 21.56
N TRP A 7 1.62 -7.42 22.12
CA TRP A 7 3.03 -7.03 22.11
C TRP A 7 3.71 -7.55 23.37
N LEU A 8 4.63 -8.47 23.19
CA LEU A 8 5.33 -9.15 24.26
C LEU A 8 6.81 -8.77 24.28
N THR A 9 7.45 -9.04 25.41
CA THR A 9 8.91 -9.08 25.51
C THR A 9 9.30 -10.42 26.12
N ILE A 10 9.91 -11.28 25.33
CA ILE A 10 10.31 -12.63 25.72
C ILE A 10 11.83 -12.64 25.78
N GLU A 11 12.40 -12.86 26.96
CA GLU A 11 13.86 -12.88 27.17
C GLU A 11 14.57 -11.64 26.59
N GLY A 12 13.97 -10.45 26.78
CA GLY A 12 14.48 -9.18 26.26
C GLY A 12 14.21 -8.90 24.78
N ARG A 13 13.59 -9.82 24.03
CA ARG A 13 13.25 -9.64 22.62
C ARG A 13 11.80 -9.18 22.45
N ARG A 14 11.60 -8.15 21.63
CA ARG A 14 10.25 -7.68 21.24
C ARG A 14 9.59 -8.68 20.31
N VAL A 15 8.40 -9.14 20.66
CA VAL A 15 7.61 -10.09 19.87
C VAL A 15 6.22 -9.51 19.65
N ASP A 16 5.74 -9.59 18.41
CA ASP A 16 4.39 -9.19 18.03
C ASP A 16 3.58 -10.43 17.68
N VAL A 17 2.56 -10.73 18.49
CA VAL A 17 1.68 -11.87 18.33
C VAL A 17 0.38 -11.40 17.71
N HIS A 18 -0.03 -12.05 16.63
CA HIS A 18 -1.26 -11.75 15.93
C HIS A 18 -2.14 -12.99 15.85
N TYR A 19 -3.40 -12.86 16.25
CA TYR A 19 -4.40 -13.90 15.99
C TYR A 19 -5.00 -13.72 14.60
N ARG A 20 -5.23 -14.84 13.92
CA ARG A 20 -5.90 -14.94 12.64
C ARG A 20 -6.98 -15.99 12.73
N ASP A 21 -8.20 -15.59 12.41
CA ASP A 21 -9.32 -16.51 12.22
C ASP A 21 -9.13 -17.24 10.88
N LEU A 22 -9.11 -18.58 10.91
CA LEU A 22 -8.84 -19.39 9.72
C LEU A 22 -9.96 -19.28 8.70
N ASP A 23 -11.22 -19.16 9.13
CA ASP A 23 -12.36 -18.97 8.21
C ASP A 23 -12.22 -17.65 7.45
N VAL A 24 -11.63 -16.63 8.09
CA VAL A 24 -11.29 -15.36 7.45
C VAL A 24 -10.13 -15.55 6.47
N VAL A 25 -9.06 -16.23 6.87
CA VAL A 25 -7.88 -16.46 6.01
C VAL A 25 -8.26 -17.20 4.73
N GLU A 26 -9.02 -18.29 4.85
CA GLU A 26 -9.47 -19.11 3.71
C GLU A 26 -10.38 -18.31 2.77
N ARG A 27 -11.31 -17.52 3.32
CA ARG A 27 -12.17 -16.64 2.53
C ARG A 27 -11.35 -15.59 1.78
N GLU A 28 -10.44 -14.87 2.46
CA GLU A 28 -9.65 -13.83 1.80
C GLU A 28 -8.67 -14.42 0.77
N LEU A 29 -8.21 -15.68 0.96
CA LEU A 29 -7.46 -16.41 -0.07
C LEU A 29 -8.31 -16.66 -1.32
N ALA A 30 -9.54 -17.18 -1.17
CA ALA A 30 -10.44 -17.42 -2.30
C ALA A 30 -10.83 -16.10 -3.02
N GLU A 31 -11.06 -15.03 -2.26
CA GLU A 31 -11.30 -13.69 -2.82
C GLU A 31 -10.09 -13.18 -3.61
N ALA A 32 -8.89 -13.32 -3.04
CA ALA A 32 -7.64 -12.95 -3.67
C ALA A 32 -7.39 -13.75 -4.97
N GLU A 33 -7.67 -15.05 -4.97
CA GLU A 33 -7.58 -15.88 -6.18
C GLU A 33 -8.45 -15.35 -7.31
N GLU A 34 -9.64 -14.82 -6.97
CA GLU A 34 -10.55 -14.17 -7.89
C GLU A 34 -10.22 -12.69 -8.17
N GLY A 35 -9.13 -12.16 -7.61
CA GLY A 35 -8.70 -10.79 -7.76
C GLY A 35 -9.59 -9.77 -7.04
N ARG A 36 -10.36 -10.21 -6.05
CA ARG A 36 -11.21 -9.37 -5.23
C ARG A 36 -10.52 -9.08 -3.89
N PHE A 37 -10.73 -7.87 -3.40
CA PHE A 37 -10.26 -7.46 -2.08
C PHE A 37 -10.99 -6.21 -1.62
N ARG A 38 -10.81 -5.85 -0.36
CA ARG A 38 -11.25 -4.58 0.23
C ARG A 38 -10.08 -3.91 0.94
N VAL A 39 -10.22 -2.62 1.23
CA VAL A 39 -9.22 -1.84 1.96
C VAL A 39 -9.85 -1.43 3.29
N GLU A 40 -9.20 -1.76 4.40
CA GLU A 40 -9.61 -1.35 5.76
C GLU A 40 -8.70 -0.21 6.25
N PRO A 41 -9.23 0.86 6.86
CA PRO A 41 -8.42 1.83 7.57
C PRO A 41 -7.69 1.19 8.76
N LEU A 42 -6.42 1.53 8.96
CA LEU A 42 -5.64 1.14 10.13
C LEU A 42 -4.73 2.31 10.53
N LEU A 43 -4.74 2.69 11.81
CA LEU A 43 -4.20 3.98 12.31
C LEU A 43 -2.78 4.35 11.86
N PHE A 44 -1.94 3.36 11.54
CA PHE A 44 -0.54 3.56 11.15
C PHE A 44 -0.24 3.14 9.71
N HIS A 45 -1.27 2.91 8.89
CA HIS A 45 -1.16 2.68 7.45
C HIS A 45 -1.81 3.85 6.72
N LEU A 46 -1.03 4.56 5.89
CA LEU A 46 -1.52 5.76 5.20
C LEU A 46 -2.58 5.44 4.16
N ALA A 47 -2.43 4.32 3.44
CA ALA A 47 -3.38 3.89 2.41
C ALA A 47 -4.47 2.94 2.96
N GLY A 48 -4.33 2.52 4.22
CA GLY A 48 -5.06 1.39 4.78
C GLY A 48 -4.47 0.04 4.35
N ILE A 49 -5.04 -1.04 4.87
CA ILE A 49 -4.57 -2.40 4.61
C ILE A 49 -5.47 -3.11 3.60
N PRO A 50 -4.91 -3.82 2.59
CA PRO A 50 -5.70 -4.69 1.75
C PRO A 50 -6.13 -5.94 2.52
N SER A 51 -7.33 -6.47 2.23
CA SER A 51 -7.80 -7.69 2.90
C SER A 51 -6.97 -8.92 2.55
N TYR A 52 -6.29 -8.93 1.39
CA TYR A 52 -5.30 -9.95 1.03
C TYR A 52 -3.98 -9.87 1.82
N LEU A 53 -3.83 -8.96 2.78
CA LEU A 53 -2.66 -8.91 3.67
C LEU A 53 -2.45 -10.24 4.40
N VAL A 54 -3.53 -10.91 4.82
CA VAL A 54 -3.42 -12.22 5.49
C VAL A 54 -2.92 -13.32 4.54
N VAL A 55 -3.19 -13.18 3.24
CA VAL A 55 -2.65 -14.07 2.21
C VAL A 55 -1.15 -13.81 2.01
N ALA A 56 -0.73 -12.54 2.06
CA ALA A 56 0.68 -12.18 2.05
C ALA A 56 1.42 -12.77 3.27
N GLU A 57 0.84 -12.70 4.46
CA GLU A 57 1.37 -13.35 5.66
C GLU A 57 1.48 -14.87 5.48
N LEU A 58 0.43 -15.49 4.95
CA LEU A 58 0.39 -16.93 4.67
C LEU A 58 1.50 -17.37 3.70
N ALA A 59 1.72 -16.59 2.65
CA ALA A 59 2.69 -16.90 1.60
C ALA A 59 4.16 -16.75 2.03
N ILE A 60 4.46 -15.96 3.06
CA ILE A 60 5.84 -15.68 3.50
C ILE A 60 6.17 -16.25 4.88
N ASN A 61 5.20 -16.87 5.56
CA ASN A 61 5.43 -17.39 6.91
C ASN A 61 6.31 -18.64 6.91
N GLN A 62 6.70 -19.02 8.13
CA GLN A 62 7.19 -20.35 8.43
C GLN A 62 6.19 -21.03 9.38
N VAL A 63 5.63 -22.16 8.96
CA VAL A 63 4.75 -22.96 9.82
C VAL A 63 5.56 -23.61 10.93
N LEU A 64 5.26 -23.27 12.19
CA LEU A 64 5.93 -23.83 13.37
C LEU A 64 5.19 -25.04 13.95
N ARG A 65 3.87 -25.13 13.76
CA ARG A 65 3.03 -26.22 14.24
C ARG A 65 1.73 -26.30 13.43
N GLY A 66 1.30 -27.53 13.14
CA GLY A 66 0.07 -27.81 12.38
C GLY A 66 0.30 -27.71 10.87
N GLU A 67 -0.79 -27.55 10.13
CA GLU A 67 -0.80 -27.42 8.68
C GLU A 67 -1.56 -26.15 8.30
N LEU A 68 -1.07 -25.43 7.29
CA LEU A 68 -1.72 -24.25 6.72
C LEU A 68 -1.62 -24.30 5.19
N PRO A 69 -2.63 -23.81 4.46
CA PRO A 69 -2.52 -23.65 3.02
C PRO A 69 -1.35 -22.73 2.69
N THR A 70 -0.58 -23.04 1.65
CA THR A 70 0.54 -22.21 1.20
C THR A 70 0.27 -21.74 -0.22
N PRO A 71 -0.01 -20.45 -0.45
CA PRO A 71 -0.16 -19.90 -1.79
C PRO A 71 1.13 -20.11 -2.58
N ALA A 72 1.09 -20.95 -3.62
CA ALA A 72 2.28 -21.26 -4.41
C ALA A 72 2.82 -20.04 -5.16
N HIS A 73 1.93 -19.13 -5.58
CA HIS A 73 2.25 -17.95 -6.36
C HIS A 73 1.32 -16.78 -6.01
N TYR A 74 1.72 -15.56 -6.36
CA TYR A 74 0.85 -14.40 -6.30
C TYR A 74 -0.29 -14.57 -7.34
N PRO A 75 -1.58 -14.55 -6.95
CA PRO A 75 -2.67 -14.80 -7.88
C PRO A 75 -2.71 -13.83 -9.06
N GLN A 76 -2.74 -14.35 -10.29
CA GLN A 76 -2.64 -13.53 -11.50
C GLN A 76 -3.81 -12.53 -11.63
N LYS A 77 -5.03 -12.92 -11.23
CA LYS A 77 -6.18 -12.01 -11.20
C LYS A 77 -5.92 -10.84 -10.23
N LEU A 78 -5.44 -11.14 -9.02
CA LEU A 78 -5.11 -10.13 -8.02
C LEU A 78 -4.00 -9.19 -8.49
N ARG A 79 -2.95 -9.73 -9.13
CA ARG A 79 -1.82 -8.94 -9.65
C ARG A 79 -2.31 -7.79 -10.55
N ARG A 80 -3.27 -8.10 -11.43
CA ARG A 80 -3.92 -7.11 -12.29
C ARG A 80 -4.84 -6.17 -11.50
N THR A 81 -5.84 -6.72 -10.82
CA THR A 81 -6.92 -5.93 -10.23
C THR A 81 -6.44 -5.06 -9.06
N ALA A 82 -5.54 -5.56 -8.23
CA ALA A 82 -4.92 -4.77 -7.15
C ALA A 82 -4.03 -3.67 -7.74
N GLY A 83 -3.23 -3.99 -8.76
CA GLY A 83 -2.43 -2.99 -9.47
C GLY A 83 -3.28 -1.84 -10.01
N GLU A 84 -4.35 -2.16 -10.74
CA GLU A 84 -5.27 -1.17 -11.32
C GLU A 84 -6.00 -0.35 -10.25
N ARG A 85 -6.59 -1.02 -9.25
CA ARG A 85 -7.39 -0.36 -8.22
C ARG A 85 -6.55 0.57 -7.35
N TRP A 86 -5.38 0.13 -6.90
CA TRP A 86 -4.51 0.96 -6.08
C TRP A 86 -4.01 2.18 -6.85
N TYR A 87 -3.63 2.00 -8.12
CA TYR A 87 -3.17 3.12 -8.93
C TYR A 87 -4.28 4.12 -9.25
N GLY A 88 -5.47 3.63 -9.63
CA GLY A 88 -6.62 4.49 -9.85
C GLY A 88 -7.02 5.28 -8.60
N THR A 89 -6.86 4.70 -7.42
CA THR A 89 -7.08 5.39 -6.14
C THR A 89 -6.05 6.49 -5.89
N ALA A 90 -4.77 6.25 -6.21
CA ALA A 90 -3.71 7.26 -6.15
C ALA A 90 -4.01 8.44 -7.08
N GLN A 91 -4.39 8.15 -8.32
CA GLN A 91 -4.75 9.18 -9.30
C GLN A 91 -5.95 10.02 -8.85
N ALA A 92 -7.01 9.37 -8.32
CA ALA A 92 -8.16 10.09 -7.78
C ALA A 92 -7.80 11.00 -6.59
N THR A 93 -6.92 10.52 -5.71
CA THR A 93 -6.42 11.28 -4.55
C THR A 93 -5.65 12.53 -5.00
N LEU A 94 -4.73 12.38 -5.96
CA LEU A 94 -3.97 13.51 -6.51
C LEU A 94 -4.86 14.48 -7.29
N ALA A 95 -5.77 13.98 -8.12
CA ALA A 95 -6.69 14.80 -8.89
C ALA A 95 -7.56 15.68 -7.97
N TYR A 96 -8.07 15.12 -6.88
CA TYR A 96 -8.85 15.88 -5.92
C TYR A 96 -8.01 16.96 -5.23
N ALA A 97 -6.79 16.63 -4.79
CA ALA A 97 -5.87 17.59 -4.18
C ALA A 97 -5.49 18.72 -5.16
N LYS A 98 -5.22 18.39 -6.42
CA LYS A 98 -4.88 19.33 -7.50
C LYS A 98 -6.01 20.32 -7.77
N ALA A 99 -7.25 19.82 -7.81
CA ALA A 99 -8.42 20.64 -8.13
C ALA A 99 -8.94 21.45 -6.94
N ASN A 100 -8.81 20.96 -5.70
CA ASN A 100 -9.51 21.52 -4.54
C ASN A 100 -8.59 22.05 -3.44
N HIS A 101 -7.43 21.43 -3.20
CA HIS A 101 -6.55 21.80 -2.08
C HIS A 101 -5.43 22.74 -2.52
N ALA A 102 -4.76 22.42 -3.62
CA ALA A 102 -3.66 23.23 -4.14
C ALA A 102 -4.08 24.67 -4.49
N PRO A 103 -5.21 24.95 -5.18
CA PRO A 103 -5.61 26.33 -5.51
C PRO A 103 -5.90 27.18 -4.27
N ALA A 104 -6.35 26.54 -3.19
CA ALA A 104 -6.65 27.18 -1.90
C ALA A 104 -5.44 27.25 -0.96
N ALA A 105 -4.23 26.93 -1.44
CA ALA A 105 -2.99 26.92 -0.64
C ALA A 105 -3.05 26.00 0.61
N ARG A 106 -3.87 24.95 0.58
CA ARG A 106 -4.07 24.00 1.69
C ARG A 106 -2.90 23.02 1.78
N LEU A 107 -1.81 23.50 2.39
CA LEU A 107 -0.53 22.80 2.48
C LEU A 107 -0.66 21.41 3.11
N THR A 108 -1.33 21.31 4.25
CA THR A 108 -1.45 20.06 5.02
C THR A 108 -2.20 18.99 4.24
N GLU A 109 -3.31 19.37 3.60
CA GLU A 109 -4.14 18.48 2.81
C GLU A 109 -3.43 18.01 1.54
N VAL A 110 -2.64 18.88 0.89
CA VAL A 110 -1.79 18.47 -0.24
C VAL A 110 -0.67 17.52 0.23
N ALA A 111 0.01 17.84 1.33
CA ALA A 111 1.06 16.97 1.87
C ALA A 111 0.52 15.57 2.21
N GLY A 112 -0.63 15.50 2.86
CA GLY A 112 -1.32 14.25 3.17
C GLY A 112 -1.72 13.48 1.90
N ALA A 113 -2.30 14.16 0.91
CA ALA A 113 -2.69 13.54 -0.35
C ALA A 113 -1.48 12.96 -1.11
N LEU A 114 -0.35 13.68 -1.15
CA LEU A 114 0.90 13.21 -1.77
C LEU A 114 1.43 11.95 -1.08
N ALA A 115 1.52 11.96 0.25
CA ALA A 115 2.02 10.82 1.01
C ALA A 115 1.10 9.58 0.86
N THR A 116 -0.22 9.77 0.97
CA THR A 116 -1.19 8.69 0.78
C THR A 116 -1.15 8.13 -0.64
N ALA A 117 -1.11 8.99 -1.67
CA ALA A 117 -1.02 8.56 -3.06
C ALA A 117 0.30 7.82 -3.37
N ALA A 118 1.40 8.20 -2.74
CA ALA A 118 2.68 7.47 -2.87
C ALA A 118 2.56 6.03 -2.36
N VAL A 119 1.95 5.84 -1.19
CA VAL A 119 1.74 4.51 -0.59
C VAL A 119 0.76 3.68 -1.42
N GLN A 120 -0.32 4.28 -1.92
CA GLN A 120 -1.24 3.63 -2.85
C GLN A 120 -0.51 3.18 -4.14
N THR A 121 0.30 4.05 -4.75
CA THR A 121 1.14 3.70 -5.90
C THR A 121 2.13 2.59 -5.55
N GLY A 122 2.72 2.60 -4.35
CA GLY A 122 3.60 1.54 -3.88
C GLY A 122 2.92 0.18 -3.85
N HIS A 123 1.69 0.11 -3.34
CA HIS A 123 0.87 -1.11 -3.41
C HIS A 123 0.58 -1.52 -4.86
N ALA A 124 0.27 -0.56 -5.74
CA ALA A 124 0.02 -0.86 -7.15
C ALA A 124 1.23 -1.49 -7.84
N VAL A 125 2.43 -0.91 -7.63
CA VAL A 125 3.69 -1.37 -8.21
C VAL A 125 4.03 -2.78 -7.70
N LEU A 126 3.99 -3.02 -6.39
CA LEU A 126 4.35 -4.33 -5.85
C LEU A 126 3.32 -5.40 -6.20
N ALA A 127 2.02 -5.08 -6.19
CA ALA A 127 0.99 -5.98 -6.71
C ALA A 127 1.25 -6.32 -8.19
N GLY A 128 1.60 -5.31 -9.00
CA GLY A 128 1.96 -5.48 -10.41
C GLY A 128 3.22 -6.32 -10.64
N ARG A 129 4.13 -6.40 -9.67
CA ARG A 129 5.29 -7.32 -9.70
C ARG A 129 4.99 -8.73 -9.14
N GLY A 130 3.80 -8.93 -8.57
CA GLY A 130 3.48 -10.17 -7.85
C GLY A 130 4.23 -10.29 -6.53
N GLU A 131 4.57 -9.16 -5.91
CA GLU A 131 5.32 -9.11 -4.66
C GLU A 131 4.39 -8.89 -3.46
N TRP A 132 4.53 -9.75 -2.45
CA TRP A 132 3.74 -9.65 -1.23
C TRP A 132 4.15 -8.47 -0.34
N VAL A 133 3.15 -7.86 0.30
CA VAL A 133 3.29 -6.74 1.23
C VAL A 133 2.48 -7.04 2.48
N THR A 134 3.14 -7.06 3.64
CA THR A 134 2.50 -7.27 4.95
C THR A 134 2.48 -6.00 5.83
N ASN A 135 3.19 -4.95 5.41
CA ASN A 135 3.19 -3.63 6.05
C ASN A 135 3.81 -2.58 5.10
N GLU A 136 3.66 -1.30 5.45
CA GLU A 136 4.14 -0.16 4.66
C GLU A 136 5.61 0.23 4.91
N LYS A 137 6.30 -0.36 5.90
CA LYS A 137 7.61 0.15 6.40
C LYS A 137 8.69 0.27 5.33
N ARG A 138 8.69 -0.65 4.36
CA ARG A 138 9.66 -0.68 3.25
C ARG A 138 8.99 -0.55 1.88
N LEU A 139 7.72 -0.13 1.86
CA LEU A 139 6.89 -0.18 0.65
C LEU A 139 7.43 0.77 -0.41
N LEU A 140 7.73 2.02 -0.04
CA LEU A 140 8.19 3.04 -0.98
C LEU A 140 9.60 2.72 -1.52
N GLU A 141 10.49 2.17 -0.69
CA GLU A 141 11.82 1.73 -1.14
C GLU A 141 11.70 0.62 -2.19
N ARG A 142 10.91 -0.41 -1.89
CA ARG A 142 10.73 -1.56 -2.80
C ARG A 142 10.04 -1.13 -4.10
N ALA A 143 9.13 -0.17 -4.03
CA ALA A 143 8.46 0.39 -5.20
C ALA A 143 9.28 1.45 -5.96
N GLY A 144 10.46 1.86 -5.45
CA GLY A 144 11.28 2.89 -6.10
C GLY A 144 10.66 4.29 -6.05
N LEU A 145 9.90 4.60 -4.99
CA LEU A 145 9.12 5.84 -4.86
C LEU A 145 9.71 6.86 -3.86
N ARG A 146 10.94 6.64 -3.39
CA ARG A 146 11.59 7.53 -2.40
C ARG A 146 11.85 8.95 -2.89
N GLY A 147 11.79 9.20 -4.20
CA GLY A 147 11.79 10.57 -4.75
C GLY A 147 10.65 11.46 -4.22
N VAL A 148 9.58 10.88 -3.66
CA VAL A 148 8.49 11.65 -3.03
C VAL A 148 8.97 12.47 -1.82
N ASP A 149 10.03 12.04 -1.14
CA ASP A 149 10.58 12.74 0.03
C ASP A 149 11.12 14.12 -0.39
N GLU A 150 11.74 14.23 -1.57
CA GLU A 150 12.22 15.49 -2.15
C GLU A 150 11.06 16.41 -2.52
N ILE A 151 10.02 15.87 -3.17
CA ILE A 151 8.81 16.61 -3.55
C ILE A 151 8.15 17.21 -2.30
N LEU A 152 7.97 16.41 -1.24
CA LEU A 152 7.41 16.87 0.03
C LEU A 152 8.26 17.99 0.68
N GLY A 153 9.59 17.91 0.57
CA GLY A 153 10.51 18.95 1.08
C GLY A 153 10.35 20.32 0.41
N THR A 154 9.83 20.36 -0.83
CA THR A 154 9.60 21.61 -1.58
C THR A 154 8.31 22.33 -1.22
N LEU A 155 7.40 21.70 -0.46
CA LEU A 155 6.06 22.24 -0.25
C LEU A 155 6.08 23.59 0.48
N ARG A 156 5.28 24.53 -0.02
CA ARG A 156 5.05 25.87 0.56
C ARG A 156 3.56 26.19 0.48
N PRO A 157 2.99 26.98 1.41
CA PRO A 157 1.57 27.36 1.39
C PRO A 157 1.28 28.39 0.30
N GLN A 158 1.50 28.00 -0.96
CA GLN A 158 1.44 28.83 -2.15
C GLN A 158 0.82 28.00 -3.28
N PRO A 159 -0.27 28.44 -3.93
CA PRO A 159 -0.99 27.61 -4.90
C PRO A 159 -0.12 27.04 -6.02
N ALA A 160 0.73 27.89 -6.61
CA ALA A 160 1.63 27.47 -7.67
C ALA A 160 2.68 26.44 -7.22
N ALA A 161 3.17 26.53 -5.98
CA ALA A 161 4.11 25.56 -5.44
C ALA A 161 3.45 24.20 -5.20
N LEU A 162 2.22 24.20 -4.65
CA LEU A 162 1.45 22.98 -4.41
C LEU A 162 1.04 22.30 -5.73
N LEU A 163 0.60 23.07 -6.73
CA LEU A 163 0.25 22.52 -8.05
C LEU A 163 1.46 21.87 -8.74
N ARG A 164 2.65 22.47 -8.63
CA ARG A 164 3.89 21.86 -9.13
C ARG A 164 4.19 20.55 -8.41
N ALA A 165 4.16 20.54 -7.08
CA ALA A 165 4.42 19.33 -6.30
C ALA A 165 3.46 18.18 -6.64
N VAL A 166 2.17 18.47 -6.89
CA VAL A 166 1.23 17.44 -7.36
C VAL A 166 1.61 16.93 -8.76
N THR A 167 2.00 17.81 -9.68
CA THR A 167 2.41 17.43 -11.04
C THR A 167 3.71 16.62 -11.05
N ASP A 168 4.67 16.98 -10.19
CA ASP A 168 5.93 16.24 -10.04
C ASP A 168 5.67 14.85 -9.47
N ALA A 169 4.73 14.72 -8.52
CA ALA A 169 4.32 13.44 -7.96
C ALA A 169 3.57 12.55 -8.97
N GLU A 170 2.66 13.13 -9.76
CA GLU A 170 2.02 12.43 -10.90
C GLU A 170 3.08 11.83 -11.83
N THR A 171 4.08 12.63 -12.22
CA THR A 171 5.19 12.20 -13.07
C THR A 171 5.97 11.03 -12.45
N LEU A 172 6.43 11.18 -11.20
CA LEU A 172 7.17 10.14 -10.49
C LEU A 172 6.38 8.82 -10.40
N PHE A 173 5.08 8.90 -10.14
CA PHE A 173 4.23 7.73 -9.94
C PHE A 173 3.95 7.02 -11.27
N ASP A 174 3.72 7.77 -12.35
CA ASP A 174 3.57 7.24 -13.71
C ASP A 174 4.85 6.53 -14.17
N GLU A 175 6.02 7.11 -13.93
CA GLU A 175 7.32 6.52 -14.29
C GLU A 175 7.60 5.20 -13.55
N SER A 176 7.31 5.15 -12.25
CA SER A 176 7.44 3.94 -11.44
C SER A 176 6.48 2.85 -11.94
N ARG A 177 5.23 3.21 -12.22
CA ARG A 177 4.22 2.29 -12.76
C ARG A 177 4.61 1.76 -14.14
N ALA A 178 5.08 2.62 -15.04
CA ALA A 178 5.50 2.23 -16.38
C ALA A 178 6.74 1.32 -16.34
N SER A 179 7.68 1.58 -15.44
CA SER A 179 8.87 0.74 -15.24
C SER A 179 8.49 -0.67 -14.79
N GLN A 180 7.47 -0.80 -13.92
CA GLN A 180 6.93 -2.09 -13.52
C GLN A 180 6.30 -2.86 -14.68
N LEU A 181 5.61 -2.20 -15.61
CA LEU A 181 4.96 -2.89 -16.74
C LEU A 181 5.96 -3.41 -17.79
N ARG A 182 7.20 -2.91 -17.78
CA ARG A 182 8.27 -3.33 -18.69
C ARG A 182 9.14 -4.49 -18.15
N SER A 183 9.04 -4.80 -16.85
CA SER A 183 9.77 -5.87 -16.17
C SER A 183 8.94 -7.15 -16.06
#